data_AF-A0AAF3JC89-F1
#
_entry.id   AF-A0AAF3JC89-F1
#
_cell.length_a   1.000
_cell.length_b   1.000
_cell.length_c   1.000
_cell.angle_alpha   90.00
_cell.angle_beta   90.00
_cell.angle_gamma   90.00
#
_symmetry.space_group_name_H-M   'P 1'
#
loop_
_entity.id
_entity.type
_entity.pdbx_description
1 polymer ?
#
loop_
_entity_poly.entity_id
_entity_poly.type
_entity_poly.pdbx_seq_one_letter_code
_entity_poly.pdbx_strand_id
1 'polypeptide(L)'
;MLGASPRTQRSHSSIQLPPEFSQGITQVPLFAYKTSDFVYDLRESTSNDEREEEEEGDQFLEREKEIPKNKKLKDLIHQRWEAGKERGAINYQLNCMYKFLDGNYELCIQLNAERGELRRKPMRFKSIREPFSPLRFNFTKLNEAEVMLYLKCEDRPITNDPLDRHLVAVNASPLTKYHSLIIPTVNKCLPQVLTATGVRVAVDMMLLVVDETFHVLFNSLLGHASVNHLHLHTLYWPYDSDLVNRRFEPLGDIKDAYVIRPPDWFCSAFAFQLLNKDGYEKFMSNLTKCVEFLTERDQAHNVFFTRAQAVRLDGALRVEDRRNERGRYVTAYVFPRSNMHGAKPPTSFSPAACELAGCLTAYTYRFFESVTEQAAVRVIEEEALLPEERFSNLSTDLGCLLAGRPVINRPAAFSQLEGLTSPEIDELHDSFQTFEPHSPARTPRNGRPRTSSADALFMSRLKID
;
A
#
# COMPACT_ATOMS: atom_id res chain seq x y z
N MET A 1 -17.74 62.87 15.32
CA MET A 1 -17.86 62.38 13.94
C MET A 1 -16.47 62.07 13.41
N LEU A 2 -16.06 60.80 13.31
CA LEU A 2 -14.98 60.37 12.42
C LEU A 2 -15.29 58.91 12.03
N GLY A 3 -15.46 58.71 10.73
CA GLY A 3 -15.98 57.49 10.12
C GLY A 3 -14.96 56.36 10.03
N ALA A 4 -15.49 55.14 9.99
CA ALA A 4 -14.75 53.91 9.76
C ALA A 4 -14.28 53.81 8.29
N SER A 5 -13.14 53.16 8.08
CA SER A 5 -12.72 52.62 6.78
C SER A 5 -12.28 51.16 6.94
N PRO A 6 -12.48 50.28 5.93
CA PRO A 6 -12.39 48.84 6.09
C PRO A 6 -10.96 48.32 5.89
N ARG A 7 -10.59 47.30 6.68
CA ARG A 7 -9.35 46.52 6.52
C ARG A 7 -9.39 45.75 5.20
N THR A 8 -8.38 45.98 4.36
CA THR A 8 -8.08 45.22 3.15
C THR A 8 -7.60 43.81 3.47
N GLN A 9 -8.20 42.82 2.79
CA GLN A 9 -7.74 41.43 2.71
C GLN A 9 -6.33 41.38 2.11
N ARG A 10 -5.39 40.69 2.76
CA ARG A 10 -4.11 40.31 2.15
C ARG A 10 -4.30 38.97 1.43
N SER A 11 -4.08 39.02 0.12
CA SER A 11 -3.97 37.87 -0.77
C SER A 11 -2.76 37.00 -0.40
N HIS A 12 -2.98 35.69 -0.28
CA HIS A 12 -1.93 34.68 -0.21
C HIS A 12 -1.44 34.34 -1.61
N SER A 13 -0.24 34.79 -1.98
CA SER A 13 0.57 34.17 -3.04
C SER A 13 1.94 34.85 -3.16
N SER A 14 3.00 34.17 -2.71
CA SER A 14 4.37 34.14 -3.29
C SER A 14 5.39 33.72 -2.22
N ILE A 15 5.64 32.42 -2.10
CA ILE A 15 6.91 31.93 -1.56
C ILE A 15 7.79 31.67 -2.80
N GLN A 16 8.72 32.57 -3.07
CA GLN A 16 9.81 32.32 -4.01
C GLN A 16 10.77 31.32 -3.37
N LEU A 17 11.09 30.24 -4.09
CA LEU A 17 12.10 29.27 -3.69
C LEU A 17 13.50 29.89 -3.78
N PRO A 18 14.45 29.54 -2.88
CA PRO A 18 15.81 30.05 -2.91
C PRO A 18 16.59 29.66 -4.20
N PRO A 19 17.49 30.52 -4.70
CA PRO A 19 18.18 30.37 -5.98
C PRO A 19 19.32 29.34 -6.02
N GLU A 20 19.42 28.45 -5.02
CA GLU A 20 20.47 27.41 -4.96
C GLU A 20 20.12 26.12 -5.74
N PHE A 21 18.92 26.05 -6.32
CA PHE A 21 18.54 24.98 -7.26
C PHE A 21 18.98 25.32 -8.69
N SER A 22 20.30 25.31 -8.93
CA SER A 22 20.88 25.45 -10.27
C SER A 22 21.81 24.27 -10.58
N GLN A 23 21.37 23.41 -11.51
CA GLN A 23 22.17 22.51 -12.34
C GLN A 23 22.72 21.22 -11.70
N GLY A 24 21.80 20.31 -11.40
CA GLY A 24 22.02 18.86 -11.27
C GLY A 24 20.73 18.12 -11.61
N ILE A 25 20.22 18.30 -12.84
CA ILE A 25 18.89 17.82 -13.23
C ILE A 25 18.92 16.30 -13.43
N THR A 26 18.62 15.51 -12.41
CA THR A 26 17.92 14.24 -12.66
C THR A 26 16.46 14.59 -12.93
N GLN A 27 16.10 14.79 -14.20
CA GLN A 27 14.72 15.10 -14.61
C GLN A 27 13.88 13.86 -14.32
N VAL A 28 13.11 13.90 -13.24
CA VAL A 28 12.17 12.82 -12.88
C VAL A 28 11.17 12.66 -14.03
N PRO A 29 11.05 11.47 -14.63
CA PRO A 29 10.21 11.28 -15.80
C PRO A 29 8.72 11.54 -15.50
N LEU A 30 8.02 12.11 -16.48
CA LEU A 30 6.57 12.24 -16.48
C LEU A 30 5.99 11.12 -17.36
N PHE A 31 5.24 10.20 -16.76
CA PHE A 31 4.46 9.21 -17.48
C PHE A 31 3.08 9.80 -17.82
N ALA A 32 2.92 10.18 -19.08
CA ALA A 32 1.66 10.65 -19.63
C ALA A 32 0.88 9.47 -20.22
N TYR A 33 -0.42 9.38 -19.92
CA TYR A 33 -1.31 8.34 -20.45
C TYR A 33 -2.67 8.94 -20.83
N LYS A 34 -3.44 8.19 -21.61
CA LYS A 34 -4.82 8.51 -21.98
C LYS A 34 -5.78 7.44 -21.47
N THR A 35 -7.06 7.79 -21.35
CA THR A 35 -8.09 6.80 -20.98
C THR A 35 -8.30 5.73 -22.07
N SER A 36 -7.81 5.95 -23.29
CA SER A 36 -7.72 4.92 -24.34
C SER A 36 -6.74 3.80 -24.03
N ASP A 37 -5.79 4.02 -23.12
CA ASP A 37 -4.73 3.07 -22.78
C ASP A 37 -5.18 2.08 -21.70
N PHE A 38 -6.39 2.25 -21.17
CA PHE A 38 -6.95 1.42 -20.11
C PHE A 38 -7.37 0.04 -20.61
N VAL A 39 -6.88 -0.98 -19.92
CA VAL A 39 -7.28 -2.38 -20.13
C VAL A 39 -8.29 -2.78 -19.06
N TYR A 40 -9.55 -2.94 -19.44
CA TYR A 40 -10.62 -3.31 -18.50
C TYR A 40 -10.64 -4.81 -18.18
N ASP A 41 -10.41 -5.64 -19.19
CA ASP A 41 -10.24 -7.09 -19.06
C ASP A 41 -8.82 -7.50 -19.47
N LEU A 42 -8.03 -8.04 -18.54
CA LEU A 42 -6.67 -8.49 -18.86
C LEU A 42 -6.62 -9.64 -19.88
N ARG A 43 -7.71 -10.40 -20.04
CA ARG A 43 -7.74 -11.53 -20.98
C ARG A 43 -7.92 -11.09 -22.42
N GLU A 44 -8.54 -9.93 -22.66
CA GLU A 44 -8.60 -9.36 -24.00
C GLU A 44 -7.23 -8.85 -24.47
N SER A 45 -6.44 -8.25 -23.57
CA SER A 45 -5.11 -7.71 -23.91
C SER A 45 -4.04 -8.77 -24.16
N THR A 46 -4.05 -9.87 -23.41
CA THR A 46 -3.05 -10.95 -23.54
C THR A 46 -3.15 -11.65 -24.91
N SER A 47 -4.35 -11.72 -25.49
CA SER A 47 -4.55 -12.26 -26.83
C SER A 47 -3.95 -11.42 -27.97
N ASN A 48 -3.64 -10.14 -27.72
CA ASN A 48 -3.04 -9.22 -28.69
C ASN A 48 -1.53 -9.10 -28.50
N ASP A 49 -1.03 -9.07 -27.26
CA ASP A 49 0.42 -8.98 -26.96
C ASP A 49 1.19 -10.22 -27.48
N GLU A 50 0.61 -11.43 -27.43
CA GLU A 50 1.22 -12.65 -28.00
C GLU A 50 1.44 -12.57 -29.53
N ARG A 51 0.75 -11.66 -30.23
CA ARG A 51 0.94 -11.45 -31.68
C ARG A 51 2.00 -10.39 -31.99
N GLU A 52 2.25 -9.46 -31.07
CA GLU A 52 3.22 -8.37 -31.26
C GLU A 52 4.64 -8.78 -30.82
N GLU A 53 4.78 -9.69 -29.84
CA GLU A 53 6.09 -10.21 -29.40
C GLU A 53 6.82 -11.07 -30.46
N GLU A 54 6.12 -11.57 -31.49
CA GLU A 54 6.74 -12.29 -32.62
C GLU A 54 7.37 -11.33 -33.67
N GLU A 55 7.05 -10.04 -33.67
CA GLU A 55 7.51 -9.08 -34.71
C GLU A 55 8.66 -8.15 -34.28
N GLU A 56 8.88 -7.90 -32.99
CA GLU A 56 9.95 -7.00 -32.49
C GLU A 56 11.28 -7.70 -32.18
N GLY A 57 11.66 -8.65 -33.03
CA GLY A 57 13.02 -9.19 -33.07
C GLY A 57 13.97 -8.23 -33.78
N ASP A 58 14.86 -7.61 -32.99
CA ASP A 58 16.16 -7.05 -33.41
C ASP A 58 16.19 -5.57 -33.89
N GLN A 59 16.29 -4.65 -32.92
CA GLN A 59 17.09 -3.41 -33.02
C GLN A 59 17.13 -2.60 -31.70
N PHE A 60 18.10 -2.89 -30.84
CA PHE A 60 18.50 -2.00 -29.74
C PHE A 60 19.84 -1.32 -30.07
N LEU A 61 19.79 -0.07 -30.54
CA LEU A 61 20.93 0.84 -30.52
C LEU A 61 20.50 2.20 -29.95
N GLU A 62 21.40 2.70 -29.10
CA GLU A 62 21.28 3.81 -28.16
C GLU A 62 20.58 5.08 -28.67
N ARG A 63 19.56 5.55 -27.91
CA ARG A 63 19.16 6.95 -27.78
C ARG A 63 18.32 7.15 -26.51
N GLU A 64 18.98 7.50 -25.41
CA GLU A 64 18.30 8.09 -24.25
C GLU A 64 18.01 9.56 -24.53
N LYS A 65 16.72 9.96 -24.52
CA LYS A 65 16.24 11.30 -24.13
C LYS A 65 14.73 11.53 -24.12
N GLU A 66 13.90 10.57 -24.51
CA GLU A 66 12.45 10.61 -24.32
C GLU A 66 11.98 9.21 -23.92
N ILE A 67 11.00 9.10 -23.01
CA ILE A 67 10.33 7.81 -22.77
C ILE A 67 9.70 7.42 -24.13
N PRO A 68 9.98 6.23 -24.67
CA PRO A 68 9.35 5.78 -25.91
C PRO A 68 7.83 5.94 -25.78
N LYS A 69 7.16 6.50 -26.80
CA LYS A 69 5.71 6.75 -26.78
C LYS A 69 4.87 5.50 -26.47
N ASN A 70 5.46 4.31 -26.55
CA ASN A 70 4.82 3.01 -26.32
C ASN A 70 5.30 2.29 -25.04
N LYS A 71 6.10 2.91 -24.17
CA LYS A 71 6.58 2.21 -22.97
C LYS A 71 5.42 1.95 -22.00
N LYS A 72 5.13 0.68 -21.70
CA LYS A 72 4.10 0.31 -20.73
C LYS A 72 4.51 0.79 -19.32
N LEU A 73 3.53 1.19 -18.50
CA LEU A 73 3.78 1.71 -17.14
C LEU A 73 4.57 0.71 -16.28
N LYS A 74 4.29 -0.59 -16.44
CA LYS A 74 4.97 -1.71 -15.77
C LYS A 74 6.49 -1.66 -15.97
N ASP A 75 6.95 -1.57 -17.20
CA ASP A 75 8.38 -1.61 -17.54
C ASP A 75 9.11 -0.37 -17.00
N LEU A 76 8.43 0.78 -17.00
CA LEU A 76 8.98 1.99 -16.42
C LEU A 76 9.09 1.88 -14.90
N ILE A 77 8.07 1.35 -14.21
CA ILE A 77 8.15 1.09 -12.76
C ILE A 77 9.33 0.15 -12.45
N HIS A 78 9.47 -0.96 -13.17
CA HIS A 78 10.55 -1.93 -12.96
C HIS A 78 11.93 -1.29 -13.16
N GLN A 79 12.14 -0.62 -14.29
CA GLN A 79 13.41 0.04 -14.60
C GLN A 79 13.76 1.08 -13.54
N ARG A 80 12.81 1.94 -13.15
CA ARG A 80 13.07 3.02 -12.19
C ARG A 80 13.29 2.50 -10.78
N TRP A 81 12.64 1.40 -10.41
CA TRP A 81 12.84 0.75 -9.12
C TRP A 81 14.24 0.14 -9.02
N GLU A 82 14.73 -0.54 -10.07
CA GLU A 82 16.11 -1.07 -10.11
C GLU A 82 17.14 0.06 -10.05
N ALA A 83 16.94 1.14 -10.81
CA ALA A 83 17.81 2.31 -10.73
C ALA A 83 17.78 2.97 -9.33
N GLY A 84 16.65 2.93 -8.63
CA GLY A 84 16.56 3.35 -7.22
C GLY A 84 17.35 2.44 -6.29
N LYS A 85 17.22 1.12 -6.46
CA LYS A 85 17.97 0.10 -5.71
C LYS A 85 19.47 0.25 -5.88
N GLU A 86 19.96 0.41 -7.11
CA GLU A 86 21.40 0.61 -7.41
C GLU A 86 21.96 1.89 -6.75
N ARG A 87 21.10 2.90 -6.54
CA ARG A 87 21.43 4.15 -5.85
C ARG A 87 21.18 4.12 -4.35
N GLY A 88 20.90 2.94 -3.78
CA GLY A 88 20.77 2.75 -2.33
C GLY A 88 19.42 3.20 -1.74
N ALA A 89 18.35 3.28 -2.55
CA ALA A 89 17.02 3.67 -2.06
C ALA A 89 16.31 2.58 -1.23
N ILE A 90 16.87 1.37 -1.13
CA ILE A 90 16.25 0.22 -0.47
C ILE A 90 17.11 -0.24 0.71
N ASN A 91 16.48 -0.51 1.85
CA ASN A 91 17.16 -0.82 3.10
C ASN A 91 17.73 -2.26 3.19
N TYR A 92 17.32 -3.19 2.32
CA TYR A 92 17.70 -4.63 2.39
C TYR A 92 17.53 -5.35 1.05
N GLN A 93 17.99 -6.61 0.97
CA GLN A 93 18.15 -7.34 -0.31
C GLN A 93 16.93 -8.17 -0.77
N LEU A 94 15.85 -8.24 0.04
CA LEU A 94 14.60 -8.97 -0.25
C LEU A 94 14.77 -10.50 -0.35
N ASN A 95 15.51 -11.10 0.58
CA ASN A 95 15.66 -12.55 0.68
C ASN A 95 14.39 -13.23 1.24
N CYS A 96 13.33 -13.28 0.43
CA CYS A 96 12.02 -13.75 0.86
C CYS A 96 11.82 -15.24 0.60
N MET A 97 11.14 -15.94 1.51
CA MET A 97 10.60 -17.29 1.30
C MET A 97 9.09 -17.26 1.38
N TYR A 98 8.42 -18.17 0.67
CA TYR A 98 6.96 -18.26 0.64
C TYR A 98 6.49 -19.68 0.92
N LYS A 99 5.33 -19.81 1.54
CA LYS A 99 4.55 -21.06 1.57
C LYS A 99 3.07 -20.74 1.69
N PHE A 100 2.24 -21.72 1.32
CA PHE A 100 0.83 -21.71 1.67
C PHE A 100 0.63 -22.29 3.06
N LEU A 101 -0.40 -21.82 3.74
CA LEU A 101 -0.88 -22.39 5.00
C LEU A 101 -2.05 -23.31 4.67
N ASP A 102 -1.96 -24.56 5.13
CA ASP A 102 -3.05 -25.51 4.95
C ASP A 102 -4.28 -25.08 5.74
N GLY A 103 -5.40 -24.93 5.04
CA GLY A 103 -6.69 -24.60 5.65
C GLY A 103 -7.74 -24.17 4.63
N ASN A 104 -8.79 -23.51 5.12
CA ASN A 104 -9.96 -23.16 4.33
C ASN A 104 -9.74 -21.93 3.46
N TYR A 105 -8.78 -21.06 3.76
CA TYR A 105 -8.56 -19.77 3.09
C TYR A 105 -7.36 -19.76 2.14
N GLU A 106 -6.52 -20.80 2.19
CA GLU A 106 -5.27 -20.96 1.44
C GLU A 106 -4.36 -19.73 1.53
N LEU A 107 -4.15 -19.27 2.78
CA LEU A 107 -3.34 -18.08 3.01
C LEU A 107 -1.89 -18.30 2.55
N CYS A 108 -1.36 -17.37 1.77
CA CYS A 108 0.06 -17.34 1.44
C CYS A 108 0.80 -16.56 2.53
N ILE A 109 1.93 -17.07 3.03
CA ILE A 109 2.79 -16.33 3.95
C ILE A 109 4.19 -16.13 3.37
N GLN A 110 4.72 -14.92 3.51
CA GLN A 110 6.07 -14.52 3.12
C GLN A 110 6.96 -14.30 4.34
N LEU A 111 8.08 -15.01 4.47
CA LEU A 111 9.15 -14.64 5.39
C LEU A 111 9.95 -13.47 4.82
N ASN A 112 10.05 -12.38 5.58
CA ASN A 112 10.93 -11.25 5.29
C ASN A 112 11.54 -10.73 6.60
N ALA A 113 12.57 -11.43 7.09
CA ALA A 113 13.20 -11.15 8.37
C ALA A 113 13.91 -9.79 8.41
N GLU A 114 14.65 -9.46 7.35
CA GLU A 114 15.36 -8.17 7.22
C GLU A 114 14.40 -6.99 7.33
N ARG A 115 13.19 -7.09 6.75
CA ARG A 115 12.16 -6.06 6.91
C ARG A 115 11.68 -5.92 8.35
N GLY A 116 11.57 -7.01 9.09
CA GLY A 116 11.19 -6.98 10.50
C GLY A 116 12.16 -6.14 11.35
N GLU A 117 13.44 -6.17 10.98
CA GLU A 117 14.54 -5.52 11.71
C GLU A 117 14.82 -4.09 11.20
N LEU A 118 14.87 -3.90 9.88
CA LEU A 118 15.38 -2.69 9.23
C LEU A 118 14.27 -1.70 8.81
N ARG A 119 12.99 -2.09 8.93
CA ARG A 119 11.88 -1.17 8.66
C ARG A 119 11.78 -0.14 9.80
N ARG A 120 11.55 1.12 9.41
CA ARG A 120 11.21 2.18 10.35
C ARG A 120 10.04 1.77 11.26
N LYS A 121 10.13 2.13 12.54
CA LYS A 121 9.01 1.98 13.47
C LYS A 121 7.81 2.81 12.99
N PRO A 122 6.60 2.23 12.93
CA PRO A 122 5.41 2.98 12.53
C PRO A 122 5.11 4.12 13.50
N MET A 123 4.66 5.25 12.94
CA MET A 123 4.10 6.36 13.72
C MET A 123 2.85 5.90 14.49
N ARG A 124 2.64 6.51 15.67
CA ARG A 124 1.42 6.35 16.47
C ARG A 124 0.39 7.41 16.07
N PHE A 125 -0.88 7.00 16.05
CA PHE A 125 -2.01 7.83 15.66
C PHE A 125 -3.15 7.66 16.67
N LYS A 126 -3.92 8.72 16.88
CA LYS A 126 -5.06 8.72 17.81
C LYS A 126 -6.41 8.63 17.09
N SER A 127 -6.49 9.24 15.90
CA SER A 127 -7.70 9.28 15.07
C SER A 127 -7.38 8.93 13.63
N ILE A 128 -8.38 8.44 12.89
CA ILE A 128 -8.27 8.18 11.44
C ILE A 128 -8.07 9.48 10.66
N ARG A 129 -8.59 10.60 11.16
CA ARG A 129 -8.52 11.92 10.55
C ARG A 129 -7.49 12.83 11.21
N GLU A 130 -6.44 12.26 11.82
CA GLU A 130 -5.36 13.05 12.41
C GLU A 130 -4.76 14.00 11.35
N PRO A 131 -4.62 15.30 11.65
CA PRO A 131 -4.15 16.27 10.68
C PRO A 131 -2.70 15.98 10.24
N PHE A 132 -2.39 16.31 8.99
CA PHE A 132 -1.03 16.25 8.49
C PHE A 132 -0.08 17.12 9.33
N SER A 133 1.13 16.64 9.59
CA SER A 133 2.18 17.40 10.27
C SER A 133 3.43 17.51 9.38
N PRO A 134 3.87 18.73 9.02
CA PRO A 134 5.09 18.93 8.25
C PRO A 134 6.35 18.59 9.06
N LEU A 135 6.26 18.56 10.40
CA LEU A 135 7.38 18.27 11.29
C LEU A 135 7.75 16.78 11.26
N ARG A 136 6.75 15.90 11.25
CA ARG A 136 6.95 14.44 11.16
C ARG A 136 7.47 14.04 9.78
N PHE A 137 7.96 12.81 9.65
CA PHE A 137 8.36 12.27 8.34
C PHE A 137 7.17 12.30 7.37
N ASN A 138 7.42 12.74 6.14
CA ASN A 138 6.44 12.78 5.08
C ASN A 138 7.13 12.77 3.71
N PHE A 139 6.39 12.41 2.65
CA PHE A 139 6.96 12.16 1.33
C PHE A 139 7.47 13.39 0.56
N THR A 140 7.33 14.62 1.07
CA THR A 140 8.05 15.77 0.49
C THR A 140 9.54 15.76 0.83
N LYS A 141 9.95 14.90 1.77
CA LYS A 141 11.34 14.74 2.25
C LYS A 141 12.04 13.52 1.64
N LEU A 142 11.50 12.95 0.55
CA LEU A 142 12.11 11.81 -0.13
C LEU A 142 13.46 12.21 -0.74
N ASN A 143 14.42 11.28 -0.72
CA ASN A 143 15.68 11.46 -1.43
C ASN A 143 15.45 11.33 -2.95
N GLU A 144 16.28 11.98 -3.75
CA GLU A 144 16.16 11.91 -5.23
C GLU A 144 16.25 10.48 -5.77
N ALA A 145 17.00 9.59 -5.10
CA ALA A 145 17.11 8.18 -5.46
C ALA A 145 15.78 7.41 -5.26
N GLU A 146 14.91 7.87 -4.35
CA GLU A 146 13.60 7.27 -4.09
C GLU A 146 12.53 7.73 -5.10
N VAL A 147 12.75 8.83 -5.81
CA VAL A 147 11.77 9.42 -6.73
C VAL A 147 11.82 8.73 -8.10
N MET A 148 10.73 8.04 -8.48
CA MET A 148 10.70 7.22 -9.70
C MET A 148 10.18 7.99 -10.91
N LEU A 149 8.94 8.48 -10.84
CA LEU A 149 8.22 9.14 -11.93
C LEU A 149 7.00 9.93 -11.42
N TYR A 150 6.42 10.78 -12.26
CA TYR A 150 5.12 11.42 -12.04
C TYR A 150 4.08 10.88 -13.02
N LEU A 151 2.81 10.77 -12.60
CA LEU A 151 1.69 10.36 -13.43
C LEU A 151 0.87 11.55 -13.93
N LYS A 152 0.44 11.51 -15.19
CA LYS A 152 -0.49 12.49 -15.79
C LYS A 152 -1.42 11.84 -16.80
N CYS A 153 -2.73 12.05 -16.62
CA CYS A 153 -3.73 11.72 -17.64
C CYS A 153 -3.92 12.92 -18.58
N GLU A 154 -3.75 12.73 -19.89
CA GLU A 154 -3.76 13.83 -20.89
C GLU A 154 -5.17 14.24 -21.32
N ASP A 155 -6.00 13.25 -21.66
CA ASP A 155 -7.36 13.44 -22.20
C ASP A 155 -8.40 13.68 -21.12
N ARG A 156 -8.13 13.22 -19.89
CA ARG A 156 -8.96 13.49 -18.73
C ARG A 156 -8.09 13.88 -17.53
N PRO A 157 -7.69 15.16 -17.38
CA PRO A 157 -6.87 15.59 -16.25
C PRO A 157 -7.38 15.07 -14.91
N ILE A 158 -6.47 14.55 -14.06
CA ILE A 158 -6.81 14.10 -12.69
C ILE A 158 -7.23 15.29 -11.83
N THR A 159 -6.65 16.45 -12.14
CA THR A 159 -6.75 17.71 -11.41
C THR A 159 -6.56 18.86 -12.39
N ASN A 160 -7.24 19.98 -12.15
CA ASN A 160 -7.09 21.19 -12.95
C ASN A 160 -5.94 22.08 -12.47
N ASP A 161 -5.30 21.72 -11.36
CA ASP A 161 -4.18 22.44 -10.79
C ASP A 161 -2.86 22.00 -11.48
N PRO A 162 -2.17 22.88 -12.22
CA PRO A 162 -0.95 22.53 -12.94
C PRO A 162 0.26 22.29 -12.03
N LEU A 163 0.18 22.64 -10.74
CA LEU A 163 1.22 22.35 -9.74
C LEU A 163 1.00 21.03 -9.00
N ASP A 164 -0.15 20.40 -9.24
CA ASP A 164 -0.47 19.13 -8.64
C ASP A 164 0.41 18.03 -9.25
N ARG A 165 0.88 17.11 -8.40
CA ARG A 165 1.86 16.08 -8.77
C ARG A 165 1.44 14.75 -8.15
N HIS A 166 1.28 13.73 -8.99
CA HIS A 166 1.00 12.36 -8.56
C HIS A 166 2.29 11.57 -8.66
N LEU A 167 2.98 11.45 -7.53
CA LEU A 167 4.32 10.90 -7.46
C LEU A 167 4.27 9.37 -7.32
N VAL A 168 5.12 8.66 -8.06
CA VAL A 168 5.49 7.27 -7.77
C VAL A 168 6.91 7.26 -7.24
N ALA A 169 7.12 6.60 -6.11
CA ALA A 169 8.40 6.53 -5.41
C ALA A 169 8.73 5.09 -5.01
N VAL A 170 10.00 4.78 -4.82
CA VAL A 170 10.45 3.50 -4.26
C VAL A 170 9.97 3.41 -2.81
N ASN A 171 9.46 2.25 -2.41
CA ASN A 171 9.32 1.99 -0.98
C ASN A 171 10.67 1.54 -0.43
N ALA A 172 11.30 2.33 0.43
CA ALA A 172 12.57 1.99 1.06
C ALA A 172 12.52 0.71 1.93
N SER A 173 11.32 0.26 2.31
CA SER A 173 11.08 -1.01 3.02
C SER A 173 10.09 -1.90 2.24
N PRO A 174 10.48 -2.39 1.06
CA PRO A 174 9.62 -3.13 0.15
C PRO A 174 9.22 -4.52 0.69
N LEU A 175 7.99 -4.97 0.40
CA LEU A 175 7.58 -6.36 0.66
C LEU A 175 8.09 -7.31 -0.42
N THR A 176 8.01 -6.88 -1.68
CA THR A 176 8.40 -7.65 -2.84
C THR A 176 9.25 -6.79 -3.76
N LYS A 177 9.90 -7.43 -4.73
CA LYS A 177 10.57 -6.72 -5.82
C LYS A 177 9.57 -5.78 -6.50
N TYR A 178 10.02 -4.57 -6.83
CA TYR A 178 9.19 -3.51 -7.42
C TYR A 178 8.06 -2.97 -6.52
N HIS A 179 8.07 -3.26 -5.22
CA HIS A 179 7.17 -2.59 -4.30
C HIS A 179 7.52 -1.10 -4.24
N SER A 180 6.57 -0.28 -4.69
CA SER A 180 6.63 1.17 -4.77
C SER A 180 5.47 1.83 -4.01
N LEU A 181 5.50 3.15 -3.89
CA LEU A 181 4.48 3.98 -3.30
C LEU A 181 3.92 4.92 -4.35
N ILE A 182 2.61 5.19 -4.27
CA ILE A 182 1.95 6.26 -4.99
C ILE A 182 1.57 7.32 -3.98
N ILE A 183 1.93 8.57 -4.23
CA ILE A 183 1.60 9.73 -3.41
C ILE A 183 0.76 10.68 -4.26
N PRO A 184 -0.58 10.55 -4.22
CA PRO A 184 -1.47 11.44 -4.93
C PRO A 184 -1.33 12.86 -4.39
N THR A 185 -1.15 13.83 -5.28
CA THR A 185 -1.13 15.25 -4.92
C THR A 185 -0.07 15.59 -3.86
N VAL A 186 1.16 15.09 -4.01
CA VAL A 186 2.22 15.14 -2.98
C VAL A 186 2.46 16.55 -2.40
N ASN A 187 2.29 17.59 -3.21
CA ASN A 187 2.47 18.98 -2.79
C ASN A 187 1.34 19.51 -1.89
N LYS A 188 0.16 18.89 -1.91
CA LYS A 188 -0.99 19.27 -1.08
C LYS A 188 -0.88 18.77 0.36
N CYS A 189 0.09 17.90 0.66
CA CYS A 189 0.36 17.40 2.00
C CYS A 189 -0.91 16.89 2.71
N LEU A 190 -1.72 16.10 2.00
CA LEU A 190 -2.98 15.59 2.54
C LEU A 190 -2.70 14.56 3.64
N PRO A 191 -3.50 14.51 4.73
CA PRO A 191 -3.40 13.45 5.72
C PRO A 191 -3.71 12.08 5.07
N GLN A 192 -3.36 10.98 5.74
CA GLN A 192 -3.58 9.60 5.28
C GLN A 192 -5.07 9.21 5.34
N VAL A 193 -5.87 9.89 4.54
CA VAL A 193 -7.30 9.72 4.32
C VAL A 193 -7.51 9.55 2.83
N LEU A 194 -8.10 8.43 2.41
CA LEU A 194 -8.26 8.12 0.99
C LEU A 194 -9.27 9.07 0.33
N THR A 195 -8.80 9.89 -0.61
CA THR A 195 -9.61 10.86 -1.35
C THR A 195 -10.08 10.30 -2.69
N ALA A 196 -11.07 10.95 -3.32
CA ALA A 196 -11.50 10.66 -4.69
C ALA A 196 -10.31 10.63 -5.68
N THR A 197 -9.35 11.55 -5.52
CA THR A 197 -8.12 11.58 -6.32
C THR A 197 -7.23 10.36 -6.05
N GLY A 198 -7.08 9.96 -4.79
CA GLY A 198 -6.34 8.75 -4.43
C GLY A 198 -6.97 7.48 -5.00
N VAL A 199 -8.30 7.35 -4.91
CA VAL A 199 -9.06 6.27 -5.55
C VAL A 199 -8.81 6.28 -7.06
N ARG A 200 -8.88 7.45 -7.70
CA ARG A 200 -8.72 7.56 -9.15
C ARG A 200 -7.35 7.09 -9.61
N VAL A 201 -6.28 7.59 -8.97
CA VAL A 201 -4.92 7.20 -9.33
C VAL A 201 -4.71 5.69 -9.13
N ALA A 202 -5.27 5.10 -8.07
CA ALA A 202 -5.22 3.66 -7.84
C ALA A 202 -5.86 2.87 -8.99
N VAL A 203 -7.08 3.27 -9.40
CA VAL A 203 -7.84 2.62 -10.47
C VAL A 203 -7.16 2.78 -11.82
N ASP A 204 -6.70 3.99 -12.13
CA ASP A 204 -5.98 4.27 -13.38
C ASP A 204 -4.71 3.41 -13.47
N MET A 205 -3.94 3.27 -12.38
CA MET A 205 -2.79 2.36 -12.36
C MET A 205 -3.16 0.90 -12.53
N MET A 206 -4.24 0.43 -11.89
CA MET A 206 -4.73 -0.93 -12.10
C MET A 206 -5.10 -1.17 -13.56
N LEU A 207 -5.70 -0.18 -14.24
CA LEU A 207 -6.08 -0.26 -15.66
C LEU A 207 -4.90 -0.18 -16.63
N LEU A 208 -3.81 0.50 -16.25
CA LEU A 208 -2.60 0.69 -17.07
C LEU A 208 -1.58 -0.45 -16.92
N VAL A 209 -1.58 -1.16 -15.79
CA VAL A 209 -0.67 -2.29 -15.56
C VAL A 209 -1.35 -3.60 -15.96
N VAL A 210 -0.86 -4.20 -17.04
CA VAL A 210 -1.31 -5.50 -17.55
C VAL A 210 -0.54 -6.62 -16.84
N ASP A 211 -0.90 -6.87 -15.58
CA ASP A 211 -0.32 -7.94 -14.76
C ASP A 211 -1.32 -8.33 -13.65
N GLU A 212 -1.64 -9.62 -13.56
CA GLU A 212 -2.59 -10.14 -12.55
C GLU A 212 -2.01 -10.15 -11.13
N THR A 213 -0.68 -10.18 -11.01
CA THR A 213 0.02 -10.14 -9.72
C THR A 213 0.16 -8.72 -9.16
N PHE A 214 -0.17 -7.70 -9.96
CA PHE A 214 -0.08 -6.29 -9.55
C PHE A 214 -1.26 -5.87 -8.69
N HIS A 215 -0.97 -5.25 -7.54
CA HIS A 215 -1.96 -4.80 -6.59
C HIS A 215 -1.67 -3.37 -6.12
N VAL A 216 -2.73 -2.62 -5.84
CA VAL A 216 -2.67 -1.32 -5.13
C VAL A 216 -3.29 -1.48 -3.75
N LEU A 217 -2.63 -0.96 -2.72
CA LEU A 217 -3.06 -1.09 -1.33
C LEU A 217 -3.21 0.27 -0.66
N PHE A 218 -4.23 0.43 0.16
CA PHE A 218 -4.38 1.56 1.07
C PHE A 218 -4.60 1.08 2.50
N ASN A 219 -3.93 1.76 3.44
CA ASN A 219 -4.09 1.56 4.87
C ASN A 219 -4.46 2.90 5.50
N SER A 220 -5.57 2.97 6.26
CA SER A 220 -5.88 4.18 7.06
C SER A 220 -5.01 4.24 8.33
N LEU A 221 -4.96 5.41 9.00
CA LEU A 221 -4.09 5.62 10.18
C LEU A 221 -4.28 4.57 11.29
N LEU A 222 -5.52 4.33 11.70
CA LEU A 222 -5.87 3.27 12.67
C LEU A 222 -6.06 1.90 12.00
N GLY A 223 -5.74 1.79 10.71
CA GLY A 223 -5.77 0.59 9.86
C GLY A 223 -4.37 0.14 9.44
N HIS A 224 -3.38 0.26 10.34
CA HIS A 224 -1.97 -0.09 10.13
C HIS A 224 -1.14 0.80 9.19
N ALA A 225 -1.60 2.00 8.78
CA ALA A 225 -0.67 2.94 8.15
C ALA A 225 0.54 3.25 9.05
N SER A 226 1.64 3.67 8.43
CA SER A 226 2.89 4.00 9.13
C SER A 226 3.29 5.47 9.01
N VAL A 227 2.69 6.21 8.07
CA VAL A 227 3.01 7.62 7.77
C VAL A 227 1.70 8.39 7.60
N ASN A 228 1.61 9.59 8.17
CA ASN A 228 0.48 10.49 7.96
C ASN A 228 0.74 11.46 6.80
N HIS A 229 0.72 10.94 5.58
CA HIS A 229 0.70 11.68 4.32
C HIS A 229 0.08 10.74 3.29
N LEU A 230 -1.03 11.13 2.65
CA LEU A 230 -1.78 10.30 1.70
C LEU A 230 -0.86 9.54 0.73
N HIS A 231 -0.78 8.23 0.91
CA HIS A 231 -0.06 7.31 0.05
C HIS A 231 -0.81 5.99 -0.08
N LEU A 232 -0.56 5.33 -1.21
CA LEU A 232 -0.94 3.96 -1.49
C LEU A 232 0.33 3.15 -1.79
N HIS A 233 0.27 1.85 -1.56
CA HIS A 233 1.33 0.94 -1.96
C HIS A 233 1.00 0.32 -3.31
N THR A 234 2.01 0.08 -4.13
CA THR A 234 1.92 -0.74 -5.34
C THR A 234 2.90 -1.87 -5.20
N LEU A 235 2.48 -3.10 -5.43
CA LEU A 235 3.37 -4.25 -5.36
C LEU A 235 2.91 -5.36 -6.29
N TYR A 236 3.84 -6.26 -6.60
CA TYR A 236 3.56 -7.51 -7.27
C TYR A 236 3.60 -8.62 -6.23
N TRP A 237 2.53 -9.40 -6.11
CA TRP A 237 2.47 -10.55 -5.21
C TRP A 237 2.39 -11.85 -6.01
N PRO A 238 3.31 -12.80 -5.82
CA PRO A 238 3.47 -13.93 -6.73
C PRO A 238 2.36 -14.99 -6.69
N TYR A 239 1.38 -14.85 -5.78
CA TYR A 239 0.30 -15.83 -5.59
C TYR A 239 -1.06 -15.14 -5.58
N ASP A 240 -2.05 -15.74 -6.23
CA ASP A 240 -3.42 -15.23 -6.18
C ASP A 240 -3.95 -15.28 -4.74
N SER A 241 -4.56 -14.18 -4.30
CA SER A 241 -5.40 -14.19 -3.11
C SER A 241 -6.63 -15.04 -3.39
N ASP A 242 -6.91 -16.05 -2.57
CA ASP A 242 -8.09 -16.87 -2.78
C ASP A 242 -9.42 -16.08 -2.63
N LEU A 243 -9.38 -14.88 -2.06
CA LEU A 243 -10.50 -13.93 -2.02
C LEU A 243 -11.10 -13.69 -3.42
N VAL A 244 -10.27 -13.68 -4.46
CA VAL A 244 -10.70 -13.43 -5.85
C VAL A 244 -11.48 -14.61 -6.45
N ASN A 245 -11.46 -15.78 -5.81
CA ASN A 245 -12.16 -16.99 -6.22
C ASN A 245 -13.47 -17.21 -5.44
N ARG A 246 -13.74 -16.39 -4.42
CA ARG A 246 -14.89 -16.53 -3.52
C ARG A 246 -16.19 -16.06 -4.16
N ARG A 247 -17.28 -16.67 -3.70
CA ARG A 247 -18.64 -16.20 -3.92
C ARG A 247 -18.93 -15.06 -2.94
N PHE A 248 -19.70 -14.07 -3.39
CA PHE A 248 -20.11 -12.92 -2.59
C PHE A 248 -21.64 -12.82 -2.53
N GLU A 249 -22.13 -12.00 -1.62
CA GLU A 249 -23.53 -11.57 -1.56
C GLU A 249 -23.66 -10.15 -2.12
N PRO A 250 -24.83 -9.78 -2.68
CA PRO A 250 -25.04 -8.41 -3.13
C PRO A 250 -25.10 -7.42 -1.95
N LEU A 251 -24.56 -6.21 -2.14
CA LEU A 251 -24.74 -5.10 -1.20
C LEU A 251 -26.11 -4.45 -1.44
N GLY A 252 -27.16 -5.04 -0.86
CA GLY A 252 -28.53 -4.60 -1.09
C GLY A 252 -28.93 -4.72 -2.57
N ASP A 253 -29.46 -3.64 -3.14
CA ASP A 253 -29.85 -3.50 -4.56
C ASP A 253 -28.80 -2.76 -5.41
N ILE A 254 -27.59 -2.54 -4.87
CA ILE A 254 -26.54 -1.80 -5.57
C ILE A 254 -25.83 -2.70 -6.59
N LYS A 255 -26.02 -2.39 -7.87
CA LYS A 255 -25.31 -3.07 -8.97
C LYS A 255 -23.78 -2.93 -8.81
N ASP A 256 -23.07 -4.03 -9.06
CA ASP A 256 -21.60 -4.13 -9.07
C ASP A 256 -20.95 -3.81 -7.70
N ALA A 257 -21.72 -3.96 -6.62
CA ALA A 257 -21.27 -3.83 -5.24
C ALA A 257 -21.72 -5.03 -4.41
N TYR A 258 -20.82 -5.55 -3.59
CA TYR A 258 -20.96 -6.86 -2.95
C TYR A 258 -20.41 -6.85 -1.52
N VAL A 259 -20.71 -7.90 -0.78
CA VAL A 259 -20.19 -8.16 0.57
C VAL A 259 -19.77 -9.61 0.72
N ILE A 260 -18.75 -9.83 1.54
CA ILE A 260 -18.34 -11.15 2.05
C ILE A 260 -18.11 -11.03 3.55
N ARG A 261 -18.32 -12.12 4.28
CA ARG A 261 -18.27 -12.19 5.75
C ARG A 261 -17.67 -13.52 6.20
N PRO A 262 -17.25 -13.64 7.47
CA PRO A 262 -17.02 -14.94 8.08
C PRO A 262 -18.26 -15.84 8.03
N PRO A 263 -18.10 -17.16 7.82
CA PRO A 263 -16.84 -17.87 7.60
C PRO A 263 -16.36 -17.90 6.14
N ASP A 264 -17.12 -17.36 5.18
CA ASP A 264 -16.82 -17.41 3.74
C ASP A 264 -15.48 -16.72 3.39
N TRP A 265 -15.14 -15.67 4.14
CA TRP A 265 -13.80 -15.09 4.28
C TRP A 265 -13.51 -14.78 5.75
N PHE A 266 -12.26 -14.87 6.21
CA PHE A 266 -11.91 -14.70 7.63
C PHE A 266 -12.15 -13.28 8.18
N CYS A 267 -12.44 -12.30 7.32
CA CYS A 267 -12.88 -10.96 7.72
C CYS A 267 -13.96 -10.44 6.77
N SER A 268 -14.72 -9.44 7.22
CA SER A 268 -15.78 -8.85 6.41
C SER A 268 -15.24 -7.80 5.45
N ALA A 269 -15.75 -7.77 4.22
CA ALA A 269 -15.34 -6.80 3.21
C ALA A 269 -16.50 -6.35 2.33
N PHE A 270 -16.46 -5.09 1.89
CA PHE A 270 -17.19 -4.62 0.71
C PHE A 270 -16.35 -4.89 -0.53
N ALA A 271 -16.96 -5.28 -1.64
CA ALA A 271 -16.28 -5.40 -2.92
C ALA A 271 -17.00 -4.57 -3.98
N PHE A 272 -16.23 -3.85 -4.79
CA PHE A 272 -16.72 -3.14 -5.97
C PHE A 272 -15.95 -3.65 -7.18
N GLN A 273 -16.62 -3.85 -8.31
CA GLN A 273 -15.99 -4.38 -9.53
C GLN A 273 -16.25 -3.49 -10.75
N LEU A 274 -15.21 -3.23 -11.52
CA LEU A 274 -15.25 -2.45 -12.75
C LEU A 274 -15.10 -3.38 -13.97
N LEU A 275 -16.23 -3.70 -14.61
CA LEU A 275 -16.27 -4.66 -15.71
C LEU A 275 -15.89 -4.06 -17.07
N ASN A 276 -16.19 -2.78 -17.29
CA ASN A 276 -16.00 -2.12 -18.58
C ASN A 276 -15.96 -0.60 -18.43
N LYS A 277 -15.69 0.09 -19.55
CA LYS A 277 -15.57 1.54 -19.63
C LYS A 277 -16.81 2.30 -19.14
N ASP A 278 -18.01 1.82 -19.47
CA ASP A 278 -19.26 2.49 -19.10
C ASP A 278 -19.50 2.48 -17.58
N GLY A 279 -18.94 1.49 -16.88
CA GLY A 279 -18.99 1.39 -15.42
C GLY A 279 -18.05 2.32 -14.66
N TYR A 280 -17.07 2.96 -15.33
CA TYR A 280 -15.97 3.66 -14.67
C TYR A 280 -16.44 4.75 -13.71
N GLU A 281 -17.32 5.66 -14.12
CA GLU A 281 -17.80 6.75 -13.25
C GLU A 281 -18.55 6.23 -12.03
N LYS A 282 -19.39 5.21 -12.23
CA LYS A 282 -20.20 4.64 -11.15
C LYS A 282 -19.32 3.90 -10.15
N PHE A 283 -18.36 3.11 -10.64
CA PHE A 283 -17.37 2.44 -9.81
C PHE A 283 -16.61 3.45 -8.95
N MET A 284 -16.07 4.50 -9.58
CA MET A 284 -15.35 5.59 -8.93
C MET A 284 -16.20 6.29 -7.86
N SER A 285 -17.45 6.62 -8.19
CA SER A 285 -18.38 7.28 -7.27
C SER A 285 -18.73 6.39 -6.08
N ASN A 286 -19.07 5.13 -6.31
CA ASN A 286 -19.45 4.19 -5.26
C ASN A 286 -18.29 3.91 -4.29
N LEU A 287 -17.10 3.66 -4.83
CA LEU A 287 -15.91 3.41 -4.01
C LEU A 287 -15.50 4.64 -3.20
N THR A 288 -15.53 5.84 -3.81
CA THR A 288 -15.26 7.10 -3.11
C THR A 288 -16.25 7.32 -1.96
N LYS A 289 -17.56 7.17 -2.23
CA LYS A 289 -18.60 7.26 -1.18
C LYS A 289 -18.40 6.25 -0.06
N CYS A 290 -17.96 5.03 -0.38
CA CYS A 290 -17.67 4.00 0.62
C CYS A 290 -16.55 4.42 1.57
N VAL A 291 -15.41 4.88 1.03
CA VAL A 291 -14.25 5.24 1.86
C VAL A 291 -14.48 6.54 2.65
N GLU A 292 -15.22 7.49 2.06
CA GLU A 292 -15.67 8.71 2.76
C GLU A 292 -16.64 8.36 3.89
N PHE A 293 -17.64 7.50 3.64
CA PHE A 293 -18.59 7.01 4.64
C PHE A 293 -17.92 6.35 5.85
N LEU A 294 -16.91 5.51 5.61
CA LEU A 294 -16.15 4.86 6.68
C LEU A 294 -15.32 5.88 7.45
N THR A 295 -14.67 6.81 6.75
CA THR A 295 -13.89 7.90 7.36
C THR A 295 -14.76 8.83 8.20
N GLU A 296 -15.97 9.16 7.73
CA GLU A 296 -16.92 10.02 8.42
C GLU A 296 -17.37 9.41 9.76
N ARG A 297 -17.57 8.09 9.77
CA ARG A 297 -17.93 7.28 10.95
C ARG A 297 -16.75 6.95 11.86
N ASP A 298 -15.55 7.47 11.59
CA ASP A 298 -14.32 7.12 12.30
C ASP A 298 -14.09 5.58 12.33
N GLN A 299 -14.37 4.92 11.20
CA GLN A 299 -14.18 3.49 11.01
C GLN A 299 -12.89 3.23 10.23
N ALA A 300 -11.92 2.57 10.86
CA ALA A 300 -10.67 2.21 10.23
C ALA A 300 -10.93 1.23 9.09
N HIS A 301 -10.15 1.34 8.02
CA HIS A 301 -10.33 0.52 6.85
C HIS A 301 -9.05 0.37 6.05
N ASN A 302 -9.00 -0.73 5.30
CA ASN A 302 -7.97 -1.01 4.32
C ASN A 302 -8.63 -1.20 2.95
N VAL A 303 -7.90 -0.94 1.88
CA VAL A 303 -8.38 -1.20 0.52
C VAL A 303 -7.34 -2.03 -0.23
N PHE A 304 -7.78 -3.11 -0.86
CA PHE A 304 -6.99 -3.97 -1.72
C PHE A 304 -7.57 -3.91 -3.14
N PHE A 305 -6.85 -3.29 -4.07
CA PHE A 305 -7.18 -3.27 -5.48
C PHE A 305 -6.42 -4.38 -6.19
N THR A 306 -7.12 -5.18 -6.99
CA THR A 306 -6.54 -6.31 -7.73
C THR A 306 -7.31 -6.57 -9.03
N ARG A 307 -6.82 -7.53 -9.82
CA ARG A 307 -7.47 -8.07 -11.01
C ARG A 307 -8.13 -9.40 -10.65
N ALA A 308 -9.46 -9.38 -10.53
CA ALA A 308 -10.24 -10.54 -10.09
C ALA A 308 -11.19 -11.03 -11.18
N GLN A 309 -11.59 -12.29 -11.09
CA GLN A 309 -12.67 -12.84 -11.92
C GLN A 309 -13.98 -12.09 -11.66
N ALA A 310 -14.94 -12.19 -12.60
CA ALA A 310 -16.29 -11.69 -12.37
C ALA A 310 -16.87 -12.24 -11.06
N VAL A 311 -17.40 -11.35 -10.21
CA VAL A 311 -17.93 -11.74 -8.90
C VAL A 311 -19.12 -12.67 -9.08
N ARG A 312 -19.08 -13.82 -8.38
CA ARG A 312 -20.17 -14.83 -8.40
C ARG A 312 -21.10 -14.63 -7.21
N LEU A 313 -22.40 -14.81 -7.46
CA LEU A 313 -23.45 -14.71 -6.43
C LEU A 313 -24.06 -16.07 -6.06
N ASP A 314 -23.79 -17.11 -6.84
CA ASP A 314 -24.35 -18.46 -6.67
C ASP A 314 -23.28 -19.54 -6.88
N GLY A 315 -23.70 -20.80 -6.78
CA GLY A 315 -22.84 -21.96 -6.93
C GLY A 315 -21.91 -22.20 -5.73
N ALA A 316 -20.79 -22.88 -5.98
CA ALA A 316 -19.82 -23.24 -4.94
C ALA A 316 -19.19 -22.01 -4.27
N LEU A 317 -18.82 -22.14 -2.99
CA LEU A 317 -18.19 -21.06 -2.23
C LEU A 317 -16.90 -20.54 -2.89
N ARG A 318 -16.11 -21.46 -3.46
CA ARG A 318 -14.83 -21.17 -4.12
C ARG A 318 -14.81 -21.82 -5.50
N VAL A 319 -14.40 -21.07 -6.51
CA VAL A 319 -14.20 -21.59 -7.87
C VAL A 319 -13.01 -20.89 -8.49
N GLU A 320 -11.94 -21.65 -8.72
CA GLU A 320 -10.74 -21.20 -9.40
C GLU A 320 -10.90 -21.25 -10.92
N ASP A 321 -10.25 -20.32 -11.61
CA ASP A 321 -10.10 -20.35 -13.06
C ASP A 321 -8.79 -21.03 -13.48
N ARG A 322 -8.74 -22.36 -13.31
CA ARG A 322 -7.53 -23.14 -13.63
C ARG A 322 -7.15 -23.14 -15.11
N ARG A 323 -8.09 -22.80 -15.99
CA ARG A 323 -7.86 -22.75 -17.44
C ARG A 323 -7.47 -21.37 -17.94
N ASN A 324 -7.54 -20.37 -17.06
CA ASN A 324 -7.22 -18.99 -17.38
C ASN A 324 -8.12 -18.37 -18.47
N GLU A 325 -9.37 -18.85 -18.55
CA GLU A 325 -10.32 -18.49 -19.61
C GLU A 325 -11.24 -17.33 -19.22
N ARG A 326 -11.31 -16.98 -17.93
CA ARG A 326 -12.23 -15.97 -17.41
C ARG A 326 -11.57 -14.60 -17.38
N GLY A 327 -12.37 -13.60 -17.75
CA GLY A 327 -11.97 -12.19 -17.70
C GLY A 327 -11.47 -11.77 -16.32
N ARG A 328 -10.50 -10.86 -16.30
CA ARG A 328 -9.87 -10.34 -15.07
C ARG A 328 -10.04 -8.83 -14.99
N TYR A 329 -10.93 -8.42 -14.10
CA TYR A 329 -11.44 -7.05 -13.96
C TYR A 329 -10.87 -6.36 -12.74
N VAL A 330 -10.77 -5.03 -12.80
CA VAL A 330 -10.36 -4.24 -11.62
C VAL A 330 -11.41 -4.39 -10.53
N THR A 331 -11.00 -4.87 -9.37
CA THR A 331 -11.86 -5.10 -8.21
C THR A 331 -11.21 -4.48 -6.98
N ALA A 332 -11.99 -3.71 -6.22
CA ALA A 332 -11.57 -3.08 -4.98
C ALA A 332 -12.28 -3.75 -3.81
N TYR A 333 -11.51 -4.36 -2.91
CA TYR A 333 -11.98 -4.90 -1.64
C TYR A 333 -11.69 -3.90 -0.53
N VAL A 334 -12.73 -3.40 0.12
CA VAL A 334 -12.65 -2.49 1.26
C VAL A 334 -12.92 -3.30 2.53
N PHE A 335 -11.98 -3.31 3.46
CA PHE A 335 -12.06 -4.04 4.73
C PHE A 335 -12.29 -3.06 5.89
N PRO A 336 -13.53 -2.77 6.30
CA PRO A 336 -13.80 -2.14 7.59
C PRO A 336 -13.25 -3.03 8.71
N ARG A 337 -12.48 -2.45 9.61
CA ARG A 337 -11.78 -3.18 10.68
C ARG A 337 -11.84 -2.46 12.00
N SER A 338 -11.69 -3.19 13.09
CA SER A 338 -11.58 -2.60 14.43
C SER A 338 -10.44 -1.57 14.49
N ASN A 339 -10.70 -0.42 15.13
CA ASN A 339 -9.73 0.66 15.23
C ASN A 339 -8.57 0.24 16.14
N MET A 340 -7.34 0.26 15.62
CA MET A 340 -6.16 -0.06 16.41
C MET A 340 -5.62 1.19 17.09
N HIS A 341 -5.88 1.32 18.38
CA HIS A 341 -5.33 2.40 19.21
C HIS A 341 -4.04 1.96 19.92
N GLY A 342 -3.12 2.90 20.10
CA GLY A 342 -1.92 2.67 20.92
C GLY A 342 -0.76 1.97 20.19
N ALA A 343 0.14 1.36 20.97
CA ALA A 343 1.31 0.68 20.43
C ALA A 343 0.89 -0.62 19.73
N LYS A 344 1.36 -0.82 18.50
CA LYS A 344 1.19 -2.09 17.77
C LYS A 344 1.85 -3.19 18.61
N PRO A 345 1.11 -4.25 19.03
CA PRO A 345 1.73 -5.35 19.76
C PRO A 345 2.88 -5.92 18.92
N PRO A 346 3.92 -6.49 19.56
CA PRO A 346 4.99 -7.17 18.85
C PRO A 346 4.43 -8.46 18.23
N THR A 347 3.73 -8.30 17.11
CA THR A 347 3.09 -9.39 16.40
C THR A 347 3.96 -9.84 15.25
N SER A 348 3.87 -11.14 14.94
CA SER A 348 4.68 -11.75 13.89
C SER A 348 4.40 -11.17 12.50
N PHE A 349 3.25 -10.53 12.34
CA PHE A 349 2.84 -9.69 11.22
C PHE A 349 1.77 -8.69 11.64
N SER A 350 1.51 -7.68 10.82
CA SER A 350 0.47 -6.68 11.07
C SER A 350 -0.69 -6.87 10.08
N PRO A 351 -1.94 -7.04 10.52
CA PRO A 351 -3.11 -7.18 9.64
C PRO A 351 -3.47 -5.91 8.83
N ALA A 352 -2.63 -5.56 7.85
CA ALA A 352 -2.86 -4.46 6.91
C ALA A 352 -3.57 -4.96 5.64
N ALA A 353 -3.71 -4.11 4.62
CA ALA A 353 -4.48 -4.43 3.40
C ALA A 353 -4.07 -5.73 2.70
N CYS A 354 -2.77 -6.01 2.63
CA CYS A 354 -2.25 -7.21 1.97
C CYS A 354 -2.61 -8.47 2.77
N GLU A 355 -2.41 -8.40 4.09
CA GLU A 355 -2.72 -9.49 5.01
C GLU A 355 -4.22 -9.78 5.10
N LEU A 356 -5.08 -8.75 5.08
CA LEU A 356 -6.54 -8.91 5.06
C LEU A 356 -7.06 -9.50 3.74
N ALA A 357 -6.28 -9.37 2.67
CA ALA A 357 -6.50 -10.08 1.40
C ALA A 357 -5.87 -11.50 1.41
N GLY A 358 -5.34 -11.98 2.54
CA GLY A 358 -4.79 -13.35 2.66
C GLY A 358 -3.35 -13.51 2.19
N CYS A 359 -2.68 -12.40 1.89
CA CYS A 359 -1.25 -12.35 1.56
C CYS A 359 -0.47 -11.92 2.80
N LEU A 360 -0.08 -12.89 3.62
CA LEU A 360 0.54 -12.70 4.92
C LEU A 360 2.04 -12.44 4.84
N THR A 361 2.56 -11.78 5.88
CA THR A 361 3.99 -11.62 6.13
C THR A 361 4.41 -12.38 7.39
N ALA A 362 5.71 -12.62 7.55
CA ALA A 362 6.33 -13.16 8.74
C ALA A 362 7.69 -12.49 8.92
N TYR A 363 7.97 -11.99 10.11
CA TYR A 363 9.24 -11.33 10.42
C TYR A 363 10.27 -12.26 11.08
N THR A 364 9.90 -13.50 11.43
CA THR A 364 10.82 -14.46 12.05
C THR A 364 10.68 -15.84 11.44
N TYR A 365 11.80 -16.55 11.31
CA TYR A 365 11.84 -17.94 10.85
C TYR A 365 10.96 -18.85 11.72
N ARG A 366 11.05 -18.71 13.06
CA ARG A 366 10.27 -19.51 14.01
C ARG A 366 8.77 -19.38 13.75
N PHE A 367 8.26 -18.16 13.56
CA PHE A 367 6.86 -17.98 13.26
C PHE A 367 6.51 -18.56 11.89
N PHE A 368 7.30 -18.24 10.86
CA PHE A 368 7.08 -18.75 9.51
C PHE A 368 7.02 -20.28 9.48
N GLU A 369 7.92 -20.99 10.14
CA GLU A 369 7.92 -22.45 10.15
C GLU A 369 6.69 -23.04 10.87
N SER A 370 6.38 -22.52 12.06
CA SER A 370 5.39 -23.10 12.98
C SER A 370 3.94 -22.66 12.76
N VAL A 371 3.70 -21.54 12.06
CA VAL A 371 2.35 -20.96 11.93
C VAL A 371 1.43 -21.86 11.11
N THR A 372 0.21 -22.02 11.62
CA THR A 372 -0.91 -22.67 10.94
C THR A 372 -1.89 -21.61 10.46
N GLU A 373 -2.72 -21.93 9.46
CA GLU A 373 -3.73 -20.99 8.96
C GLU A 373 -4.64 -20.50 10.09
N GLN A 374 -5.14 -21.42 10.92
CA GLN A 374 -5.98 -21.09 12.07
C GLN A 374 -5.29 -20.16 13.08
N ALA A 375 -3.98 -20.30 13.30
CA ALA A 375 -3.24 -19.40 14.17
C ALA A 375 -3.09 -18.01 13.58
N ALA A 376 -2.87 -17.90 12.26
CA ALA A 376 -2.81 -16.61 11.57
C ALA A 376 -4.19 -15.92 11.56
N VAL A 377 -5.27 -16.67 11.30
CA VAL A 377 -6.65 -16.16 11.35
C VAL A 377 -6.95 -15.59 12.74
N ARG A 378 -6.59 -16.28 13.83
CA ARG A 378 -6.80 -15.76 15.19
C ARG A 378 -6.13 -14.41 15.44
N VAL A 379 -4.91 -14.20 14.94
CA VAL A 379 -4.23 -12.89 15.04
C VAL A 379 -5.04 -11.81 14.33
N ILE A 380 -5.59 -12.10 13.15
CA ILE A 380 -6.43 -11.16 12.39
C ILE A 380 -7.76 -10.91 13.10
N GLU A 381 -8.37 -11.96 13.68
CA GLU A 381 -9.59 -11.85 14.45
C GLU A 381 -9.42 -10.94 15.67
N GLU A 382 -8.32 -11.08 16.39
CA GLU A 382 -8.02 -10.28 17.58
C GLU A 382 -7.68 -8.82 17.25
N GLU A 383 -6.95 -8.56 16.17
CA GLU A 383 -6.43 -7.22 15.87
C GLU A 383 -7.28 -6.40 14.87
N ALA A 384 -8.08 -7.06 14.02
CA ALA A 384 -8.72 -6.40 12.89
C ALA A 384 -10.20 -6.72 12.70
N LEU A 385 -10.69 -7.91 13.10
CA LEU A 385 -12.07 -8.28 12.81
C LEU A 385 -13.06 -7.27 13.43
N LEU A 386 -13.99 -6.81 12.59
CA LEU A 386 -15.09 -5.96 13.01
C LEU A 386 -16.25 -6.85 13.46
N PRO A 387 -16.90 -6.58 14.61
CA PRO A 387 -18.06 -7.36 15.05
C PRO A 387 -19.18 -7.39 14.00
N GLU A 388 -19.82 -8.54 13.81
CA GLU A 388 -20.81 -8.76 12.75
C GLU A 388 -21.97 -7.75 12.81
N GLU A 389 -22.47 -7.44 14.01
CA GLU A 389 -23.53 -6.43 14.16
C GLU A 389 -23.10 -5.06 13.62
N ARG A 390 -21.85 -4.65 13.88
CA ARG A 390 -21.32 -3.39 13.35
C ARG A 390 -21.18 -3.44 11.83
N PHE A 391 -20.64 -4.52 11.28
CA PHE A 391 -20.50 -4.67 9.83
C PHE A 391 -21.85 -4.71 9.12
N SER A 392 -22.85 -5.42 9.67
CA SER A 392 -24.22 -5.46 9.17
C SER A 392 -24.89 -4.07 9.17
N ASN A 393 -24.65 -3.27 10.21
CA ASN A 393 -25.13 -1.89 10.26
C ASN A 393 -24.45 -1.01 9.20
N LEU A 394 -23.11 -1.11 9.07
CA LEU A 394 -22.37 -0.40 8.01
C LEU A 394 -22.84 -0.80 6.61
N SER A 395 -23.10 -2.09 6.39
CA SER A 395 -23.59 -2.62 5.11
C SER A 395 -24.95 -2.04 4.75
N THR A 396 -25.87 -2.02 5.70
CA THR A 396 -27.21 -1.46 5.50
C THR A 396 -27.15 0.03 5.20
N ASP A 397 -26.40 0.78 6.00
CA ASP A 397 -26.26 2.23 5.88
C ASP A 397 -25.56 2.62 4.57
N LEU A 398 -24.50 1.89 4.17
CA LEU A 398 -23.81 2.10 2.91
C LEU A 398 -24.72 1.77 1.72
N GLY A 399 -25.48 0.66 1.78
CA GLY A 399 -26.48 0.33 0.77
C GLY A 399 -27.57 1.41 0.62
N CYS A 400 -27.97 2.06 1.70
CA CYS A 400 -28.85 3.23 1.65
C CYS A 400 -28.17 4.43 1.00
N LEU A 401 -26.95 4.76 1.43
CA LEU A 401 -26.17 5.88 0.90
C LEU A 401 -25.95 5.77 -0.61
N LEU A 402 -25.54 4.60 -1.09
CA LEU A 402 -25.26 4.37 -2.51
C LEU A 402 -26.53 4.40 -3.38
N ALA A 403 -27.68 4.03 -2.81
CA ALA A 403 -28.99 4.15 -3.47
C ALA A 403 -29.60 5.55 -3.39
N GLY A 404 -28.95 6.51 -2.71
CA GLY A 404 -29.50 7.84 -2.47
C GLY A 404 -30.68 7.86 -1.49
N ARG A 405 -30.81 6.82 -0.66
CA ARG A 405 -31.83 6.69 0.39
C ARG A 405 -31.34 7.30 1.70
N PRO A 406 -32.24 7.78 2.57
CA PRO A 406 -31.85 8.27 3.89
C PRO A 406 -31.16 7.17 4.70
N VAL A 407 -30.03 7.52 5.30
CA VAL A 407 -29.27 6.62 6.17
C VAL A 407 -29.89 6.65 7.57
N ILE A 408 -30.04 5.49 8.20
CA ILE A 408 -30.55 5.41 9.57
C ILE A 408 -29.46 5.98 10.48
N ASN A 409 -29.74 7.12 11.11
CA ASN A 409 -28.76 7.80 11.95
C ASN A 409 -28.55 7.00 13.25
N ARG A 410 -27.53 6.15 13.29
CA ARG A 410 -27.15 5.38 14.47
C ARG A 410 -25.97 6.11 15.14
N PRO A 411 -26.05 6.47 16.44
CA PRO A 411 -24.96 7.15 17.11
C PRO A 411 -23.68 6.30 17.04
N ALA A 412 -22.57 6.91 16.66
CA ALA A 412 -21.26 6.29 16.76
C ALA A 412 -21.00 5.93 18.23
N ALA A 413 -20.56 4.70 18.50
CA ALA A 413 -20.14 4.30 19.82
C ALA A 413 -18.86 5.07 20.18
N PHE A 414 -19.01 6.20 20.88
CA PHE A 414 -17.90 6.99 21.40
C PHE A 414 -17.07 6.14 22.37
N SER A 415 -15.80 5.91 22.04
CA SER A 415 -14.81 5.38 22.98
C SER A 415 -14.31 6.52 23.87
N GLN A 416 -14.77 6.58 25.12
CA GLN A 416 -14.39 7.61 26.11
C GLN A 416 -12.98 7.37 26.70
N LEU A 417 -11.92 7.43 25.88
CA LEU A 417 -10.55 7.33 26.40
C LEU A 417 -9.52 8.22 25.67
N GLU A 418 -9.97 9.33 25.07
CA GLU A 418 -9.08 10.32 24.48
C GLU A 418 -8.78 11.44 25.49
N GLY A 419 -7.54 11.53 25.99
CA GLY A 419 -7.21 12.69 26.81
C GLY A 419 -5.82 12.80 27.45
N LEU A 420 -4.85 11.91 27.21
CA LEU A 420 -3.60 11.94 28.00
C LEU A 420 -2.30 11.69 27.23
N THR A 421 -2.05 12.33 26.09
CA THR A 421 -0.67 12.70 25.70
C THR A 421 -0.68 13.97 24.85
N SER A 422 0.24 14.91 25.10
CA SER A 422 0.38 16.13 24.30
C SER A 422 1.16 15.84 23.00
N PRO A 423 0.86 16.52 21.88
CA PRO A 423 1.57 16.35 20.62
C PRO A 423 3.09 16.59 20.75
N GLU A 424 3.52 17.50 21.62
CA GLU A 424 4.95 17.83 21.79
C GLU A 424 5.76 16.69 22.44
N ILE A 425 5.12 15.83 23.25
CA ILE A 425 5.77 14.66 23.88
C ILE A 425 5.98 13.55 22.84
N ASP A 426 5.00 13.33 21.96
CA ASP A 426 5.11 12.34 20.87
C ASP A 426 6.17 12.78 19.83
N GLU A 427 6.33 14.10 19.61
CA GLU A 427 7.34 14.71 18.74
C GLU A 427 8.79 14.49 19.21
N LEU A 428 9.05 14.52 20.53
CA LEU A 428 10.36 14.24 21.10
C LEU A 428 10.72 12.75 20.95
N HIS A 429 9.76 11.85 21.15
CA HIS A 429 10.02 10.41 21.03
C HIS A 429 10.34 9.94 19.61
N ASP A 430 9.71 10.54 18.59
CA ASP A 430 9.94 10.18 17.19
C ASP A 430 11.24 10.82 16.63
N SER A 431 11.62 12.03 17.07
CA SER A 431 12.80 12.76 16.57
C SER A 431 14.13 12.29 17.15
N PHE A 432 14.17 11.85 18.42
CA PHE A 432 15.39 11.33 19.03
C PHE A 432 15.80 9.95 18.52
N GLN A 433 14.91 9.20 17.86
CA GLN A 433 15.23 7.87 17.31
C GLN A 433 15.74 7.92 15.86
N THR A 434 15.64 9.06 15.17
CA THR A 434 16.26 9.28 13.85
C THR A 434 17.74 9.65 13.92
N PHE A 435 18.28 9.84 15.13
CA PHE A 435 19.68 10.13 15.39
C PHE A 435 20.29 9.08 16.34
N GLU A 436 20.29 7.80 15.96
CA GLU A 436 21.32 6.90 16.48
C GLU A 436 22.56 7.01 15.56
N PRO A 437 23.62 7.74 15.96
CA PRO A 437 24.85 7.74 15.20
C PRO A 437 25.39 6.31 15.17
N HIS A 438 25.65 5.79 13.97
CA HIS A 438 26.36 4.54 13.78
C HIS A 438 27.70 4.64 14.52
N SER A 439 27.87 3.84 15.57
CA SER A 439 29.15 3.73 16.26
C SER A 439 30.20 3.29 15.24
N PRO A 440 31.28 4.07 15.01
CA PRO A 440 32.30 3.68 14.07
C PRO A 440 33.00 2.42 14.59
N ALA A 441 32.99 1.38 13.76
CA ALA A 441 33.64 0.11 14.03
C ALA A 441 35.09 0.34 14.49
N ARG A 442 35.40 -0.10 15.71
CA ARG A 442 36.79 -0.21 16.18
C ARG A 442 37.51 -1.24 15.33
N THR A 443 38.32 -0.76 14.39
CA THR A 443 39.44 -1.53 13.84
C THR A 443 40.61 -1.46 14.82
N PRO A 444 41.25 -2.59 15.15
CA PRO A 444 42.64 -2.57 15.55
C PRO A 444 43.52 -3.05 14.41
N ARG A 445 44.38 -2.12 13.98
CA ARG A 445 45.56 -2.25 13.12
C ARG A 445 46.42 -3.49 13.41
N ASN A 446 46.91 -4.12 12.34
CA ASN A 446 48.07 -5.01 12.32
C ASN A 446 49.36 -4.29 12.76
N GLY A 447 50.26 -5.00 13.47
CA GLY A 447 51.53 -4.39 13.92
C GLY A 447 52.60 -5.25 14.63
N ARG A 448 52.86 -6.50 14.20
CA ARG A 448 54.18 -7.21 14.20
C ARG A 448 54.94 -7.56 15.52
N PRO A 449 55.93 -8.50 15.47
CA PRO A 449 56.17 -9.54 16.49
C PRO A 449 57.49 -9.43 17.27
N ARG A 450 57.65 -10.23 18.34
CA ARG A 450 58.94 -10.71 18.94
C ARG A 450 58.65 -11.76 20.04
N THR A 451 58.91 -13.06 19.82
CA THR A 451 60.11 -13.89 20.16
C THR A 451 60.22 -14.40 21.60
N SER A 452 60.44 -15.73 21.71
CA SER A 452 61.08 -16.57 22.77
C SER A 452 60.36 -16.64 24.13
N SER A 453 60.27 -17.76 24.86
CA SER A 453 60.92 -19.08 24.80
C SER A 453 60.20 -20.06 25.75
N ALA A 454 60.32 -21.36 25.42
CA ALA A 454 60.51 -22.51 26.33
C ALA A 454 59.49 -22.83 27.44
N ASP A 455 58.82 -23.98 27.28
CA ASP A 455 58.88 -25.17 28.17
C ASP A 455 57.61 -26.02 27.93
N ALA A 456 57.69 -27.12 27.18
CA ALA A 456 58.18 -28.45 27.55
C ALA A 456 57.21 -29.24 28.47
N LEU A 457 56.71 -30.37 27.90
CA LEU A 457 56.35 -31.64 28.59
C LEU A 457 55.05 -31.57 29.42
N PHE A 458 54.14 -32.55 29.46
CA PHE A 458 54.25 -33.99 29.36
C PHE A 458 52.83 -34.60 29.22
N MET A 459 52.77 -35.77 28.55
CA MET A 459 51.87 -36.93 28.77
C MET A 459 50.35 -36.74 28.93
N SER A 460 49.56 -37.18 27.95
CA SER A 460 49.05 -38.55 27.71
C SER A 460 47.82 -38.95 28.52
N ARG A 461 46.74 -39.19 27.77
CA ARG A 461 45.71 -40.25 27.91
C ARG A 461 45.16 -40.50 29.32
N LEU A 462 43.84 -40.35 29.46
CA LEU A 462 42.96 -41.49 29.74
C LEU A 462 41.51 -41.14 29.36
N LYS A 463 40.88 -42.09 28.67
CA LYS A 463 39.44 -42.19 28.41
C LYS A 463 38.70 -42.57 29.70
N ILE A 464 37.36 -42.56 29.58
CA ILE A 464 36.32 -43.16 30.43
C ILE A 464 35.76 -42.09 31.39
N ASP A 465 34.49 -41.68 31.35
CA ASP A 465 33.24 -42.18 30.72
C ASP A 465 32.49 -41.07 29.97
#